data_AF-A0A4C1SGC7-F1
#
_entry.id   AF-A0A4C1SGC7-F1
#
_cell.length_a   1.000
_cell.length_b   1.000
_cell.length_c   1.000
_cell.angle_alpha   90.00
_cell.angle_beta   90.00
_cell.angle_gamma   90.00
#
_symmetry.space_group_name_H-M   'P 1'
#
loop_
_entity.id
_entity.type
_entity.pdbx_description
1 polymer ?
#
loop_
_entity_poly.entity_id
_entity_poly.type
_entity_poly.pdbx_seq_one_letter_code
_entity_poly.pdbx_strand_id
1 'polypeptide(L)'
;MTIETTEDLKKKLANRIGAKATTRLRTMVSILVNGFEEQTHNRFLNDKAMINHFGAIITAVLLAKAKELLLIDDINQIFHIDRHNVFPMSYEKPNTVTIVSQELLRSYKTPWMWHMPLTKFIAAYTPQEETRLLTMDGYDGNKLSILLPETLYLAHTSWQNRAKSHDMRTRKRIESINYP
;
A
#
# COMPACT_ATOMS: atom_id res chain seq x y z
N MET A 1 0.15 2.80 -7.13
CA MET A 1 0.92 1.53 -7.21
C MET A 1 2.38 1.82 -7.57
N THR A 2 3.37 1.18 -6.90
CA THR A 2 4.80 1.31 -7.25
C THR A 2 5.16 0.40 -8.43
N ILE A 3 6.34 0.63 -9.04
CA ILE A 3 6.87 -0.23 -10.11
C ILE A 3 7.01 -1.68 -9.60
N GLU A 4 7.59 -1.87 -8.42
CA GLU A 4 7.76 -3.20 -7.81
C GLU A 4 6.44 -3.94 -7.60
N THR A 5 5.41 -3.25 -7.10
CA THR A 5 4.07 -3.86 -6.91
C THR A 5 3.48 -4.27 -8.25
N THR A 6 3.73 -3.48 -9.30
CA THR A 6 3.25 -3.74 -10.66
C THR A 6 3.94 -4.98 -11.24
N GLU A 7 5.25 -5.10 -11.07
CA GLU A 7 6.02 -6.26 -11.56
C GLU A 7 5.67 -7.55 -10.82
N ASP A 8 5.47 -7.49 -9.49
CA ASP A 8 4.96 -8.64 -8.72
C ASP A 8 3.58 -9.08 -9.21
N LEU A 9 2.67 -8.13 -9.45
CA LEU A 9 1.33 -8.44 -9.95
C LEU A 9 1.37 -8.99 -11.39
N LYS A 10 2.26 -8.49 -12.26
CA LYS A 10 2.50 -9.08 -13.59
C LYS A 10 2.93 -10.53 -13.49
N LYS A 11 3.86 -10.87 -12.59
CA LYS A 11 4.30 -12.26 -12.38
C LYS A 11 3.15 -13.15 -11.92
N LYS A 12 2.35 -12.70 -10.97
CA LYS A 12 1.17 -13.43 -10.47
C LYS A 12 0.12 -13.65 -11.56
N LEU A 13 -0.08 -12.66 -12.44
CA LEU A 13 -1.06 -12.72 -13.52
C LEU A 13 -0.54 -13.40 -14.79
N ALA A 14 0.79 -13.56 -14.96
CA ALA A 14 1.37 -14.22 -16.13
C ALA A 14 0.80 -15.63 -16.33
N ASN A 15 0.54 -16.36 -15.25
CA ASN A 15 -0.07 -17.70 -15.30
C ASN A 15 -1.53 -17.70 -15.80
N ARG A 16 -2.22 -16.55 -15.74
CA ARG A 16 -3.65 -16.42 -16.12
C ARG A 16 -3.87 -15.73 -17.46
N ILE A 17 -3.08 -14.69 -17.76
CA ILE A 17 -3.25 -13.87 -18.97
C ILE A 17 -2.00 -13.81 -19.85
N GLY A 18 -0.95 -14.55 -19.50
CA GLY A 18 0.29 -14.66 -20.27
C GLY A 18 0.99 -13.32 -20.47
N ALA A 19 1.57 -13.15 -21.65
CA ALA A 19 2.26 -11.93 -22.06
C ALA A 19 1.37 -10.67 -22.04
N LYS A 20 0.03 -10.81 -22.05
CA LYS A 20 -0.88 -9.64 -21.98
C LYS A 20 -0.79 -8.92 -20.63
N ALA A 21 -0.22 -9.53 -19.59
CA ALA A 21 0.00 -8.87 -18.31
C ALA A 21 0.95 -7.67 -18.44
N THR A 22 1.96 -7.74 -19.30
CA THR A 22 2.98 -6.68 -19.42
C THR A 22 2.43 -5.41 -20.05
N THR A 23 1.50 -5.55 -21.00
CA THR A 23 0.88 -4.43 -21.72
C THR A 23 -0.33 -3.86 -20.99
N ARG A 24 -1.12 -4.70 -20.31
CA ARG A 24 -2.36 -4.29 -19.62
C ARG A 24 -2.14 -3.75 -18.22
N LEU A 25 -1.01 -4.06 -17.58
CA LEU A 25 -0.74 -3.65 -16.21
C LEU A 25 0.36 -2.60 -16.16
N ARG A 26 -0.01 -1.39 -15.76
CA ARG A 26 0.89 -0.23 -15.73
C ARG A 26 0.67 0.58 -14.46
N THR A 27 1.69 1.31 -14.05
CA THR A 27 1.56 2.27 -12.95
C THR A 27 0.72 3.47 -13.40
N MET A 28 0.03 4.11 -12.45
CA MET A 28 -0.74 5.34 -12.71
C MET A 28 0.12 6.41 -13.41
N VAL A 29 1.36 6.61 -12.94
CA VAL A 29 2.31 7.56 -13.55
C VAL A 29 2.62 7.20 -15.00
N SER A 30 2.87 5.92 -15.31
CA SER A 30 3.16 5.50 -16.70
C SER A 30 1.97 5.75 -17.62
N ILE A 31 0.75 5.52 -17.15
CA ILE A 31 -0.47 5.77 -17.92
C ILE A 31 -0.62 7.27 -18.21
N LEU A 32 -0.43 8.13 -17.22
CA LEU A 32 -0.58 9.57 -17.38
C LEU A 32 0.49 10.19 -18.27
N VAL A 33 1.73 9.69 -18.23
CA VAL A 33 2.85 10.24 -19.01
C VAL A 33 2.84 9.75 -20.45
N ASN A 34 2.65 8.45 -20.68
CA ASN A 34 2.79 7.85 -22.01
C ASN A 34 1.43 7.57 -22.70
N GLY A 35 0.32 7.76 -21.99
CA GLY A 35 -1.01 7.44 -22.51
C GLY A 35 -1.19 5.97 -22.87
N PHE A 36 -2.12 5.72 -23.79
CA PHE A 36 -2.37 4.42 -24.41
C PHE A 36 -2.17 4.55 -25.92
N GLU A 37 -1.57 3.54 -26.54
CA GLU A 37 -1.72 3.32 -28.00
C GLU A 37 -3.21 3.05 -28.26
N GLU A 38 -3.75 3.47 -29.42
CA GLU A 38 -5.18 3.68 -29.80
C GLU A 38 -6.25 2.63 -29.41
N GLN A 39 -5.89 1.58 -28.69
CA GLN A 39 -6.76 0.59 -28.08
C GLN A 39 -7.77 1.23 -27.10
N THR A 40 -9.05 1.09 -27.43
CA THR A 40 -10.15 1.36 -26.50
C THR A 40 -10.25 0.24 -25.48
N HIS A 41 -10.15 0.57 -24.19
CA HIS A 41 -10.30 -0.40 -23.12
C HIS A 41 -11.74 -0.39 -22.63
N ASN A 42 -12.48 -1.52 -22.64
CA ASN A 42 -13.87 -1.50 -22.14
C ASN A 42 -13.96 -1.12 -20.66
N ARG A 43 -12.98 -1.54 -19.85
CA ARG A 43 -12.95 -1.34 -18.40
C ARG A 43 -11.58 -0.87 -17.94
N PHE A 44 -11.55 0.11 -17.04
CA PHE A 44 -10.35 0.58 -16.36
C PHE A 44 -10.42 0.17 -14.89
N LEU A 45 -9.37 -0.50 -14.39
CA LEU A 45 -9.28 -0.97 -13.01
C LEU A 45 -8.12 -0.28 -12.32
N ASN A 46 -8.39 0.38 -11.20
CA ASN A 46 -7.39 1.07 -10.40
C ASN A 46 -7.22 0.39 -9.03
N ASP A 47 -6.08 -0.28 -8.85
CA ASP A 47 -5.65 -0.81 -7.56
C ASP A 47 -5.01 0.29 -6.71
N LYS A 48 -5.38 0.33 -5.43
CA LYS A 48 -5.05 1.44 -4.51
C LYS A 48 -5.52 2.76 -5.10
N ALA A 49 -6.81 2.86 -5.38
CA ALA A 49 -7.39 4.04 -6.00
C ALA A 49 -7.15 5.32 -5.17
N MET A 50 -7.38 5.26 -3.86
CA MET A 50 -7.42 6.37 -2.91
C MET A 50 -6.06 6.97 -2.58
N ILE A 51 -4.94 6.33 -2.92
CA ILE A 51 -3.61 6.96 -2.83
C ILE A 51 -3.35 7.96 -3.97
N ASN A 52 -4.17 7.92 -5.02
CA ASN A 52 -4.05 8.85 -6.15
C ASN A 52 -5.01 10.02 -5.96
N HIS A 53 -4.62 11.19 -6.43
CA HIS A 53 -5.54 12.33 -6.56
C HIS A 53 -6.69 11.97 -7.51
N PHE A 54 -7.93 12.32 -7.17
CA PHE A 54 -9.11 11.95 -7.95
C PHE A 54 -9.04 12.44 -9.41
N GLY A 55 -8.55 13.66 -9.63
CA GLY A 55 -8.32 14.20 -10.97
C GLY A 55 -7.36 13.35 -11.82
N ALA A 56 -6.35 12.72 -11.19
CA ALA A 56 -5.45 11.81 -11.90
C ALA A 56 -6.16 10.54 -12.36
N ILE A 57 -7.09 10.03 -11.55
CA ILE A 57 -7.92 8.87 -11.90
C ILE A 57 -8.81 9.20 -13.10
N ILE A 58 -9.51 10.35 -13.06
CA ILE A 58 -10.38 10.78 -14.16
C ILE A 58 -9.59 10.98 -15.45
N THR A 59 -8.43 11.64 -15.39
CA THR A 59 -7.56 11.82 -16.56
C THR A 59 -7.12 10.48 -17.14
N ALA A 60 -6.72 9.52 -16.30
CA ALA A 60 -6.32 8.19 -16.77
C ALA A 60 -7.47 7.43 -17.45
N VAL A 61 -8.70 7.53 -16.93
CA VAL A 61 -9.89 6.92 -17.51
C VAL A 61 -10.25 7.53 -18.86
N LEU A 62 -10.15 8.86 -18.98
CA LEU A 62 -10.36 9.57 -20.24
C LEU A 62 -9.32 9.17 -21.29
N LEU A 63 -8.04 9.08 -20.89
CA LEU A 63 -6.96 8.58 -21.76
C LEU A 63 -7.21 7.15 -22.22
N ALA A 64 -7.73 6.29 -21.35
CA ALA A 64 -8.06 4.89 -21.68
C ALA A 64 -9.29 4.74 -22.58
N LYS A 65 -10.08 5.83 -22.76
CA LYS A 65 -11.42 5.82 -23.38
C LYS A 65 -12.31 4.72 -22.79
N ALA A 66 -12.22 4.54 -21.46
CA ALA A 66 -12.89 3.43 -20.80
C ALA A 66 -14.38 3.69 -20.57
N LYS A 67 -15.21 2.66 -20.78
CA LYS A 67 -16.66 2.74 -20.57
C LYS A 67 -17.03 2.58 -19.10
N GLU A 68 -16.24 1.80 -18.37
CA GLU A 68 -16.46 1.51 -16.95
C GLU A 68 -15.17 1.70 -16.15
N LEU A 69 -15.31 2.24 -14.95
CA LEU A 69 -14.25 2.44 -13.97
C LEU A 69 -14.52 1.56 -12.75
N LEU A 70 -13.55 0.72 -12.39
CA LEU A 70 -13.55 -0.02 -11.13
C LEU A 70 -12.41 0.47 -10.24
N LEU A 71 -12.77 0.92 -9.04
CA LEU A 71 -11.82 1.35 -8.01
C LEU A 71 -11.75 0.29 -6.93
N ILE A 72 -10.53 -0.14 -6.58
CA ILE A 72 -10.29 -1.10 -5.51
C ILE A 72 -9.42 -0.42 -4.46
N ASP A 73 -9.94 -0.31 -3.24
CA ASP A 73 -9.19 0.20 -2.09
C ASP A 73 -9.84 -0.14 -0.75
N ASP A 74 -9.15 0.22 0.34
CA ASP A 74 -9.62 0.14 1.71
C ASP A 74 -9.80 1.56 2.29
N ILE A 75 -11.05 1.90 2.62
CA ILE A 75 -11.42 3.21 3.18
C ILE A 75 -10.84 3.48 4.58
N ASN A 76 -10.19 2.51 5.21
CA ASN A 76 -9.56 2.70 6.52
C ASN A 76 -8.03 2.78 6.44
N GLN A 77 -7.47 2.73 5.23
CA GLN A 77 -6.03 2.90 4.99
C GLN A 77 -5.66 4.36 4.68
N ILE A 78 -4.35 4.62 4.63
CA ILE A 78 -3.82 5.95 4.35
C ILE A 78 -4.15 6.36 2.92
N PHE A 79 -4.85 7.48 2.78
CA PHE A 79 -5.23 8.06 1.49
C PHE A 79 -4.13 8.93 0.87
N HIS A 80 -4.44 9.50 -0.29
CA HIS A 80 -3.63 10.53 -0.91
C HIS A 80 -3.33 11.67 0.09
N ILE A 81 -2.07 12.06 0.16
CA ILE A 81 -1.62 13.20 0.97
C ILE A 81 -0.96 14.18 0.02
N ASP A 82 -1.51 15.40 -0.07
CA ASP A 82 -0.81 16.49 -0.74
C ASP A 82 0.42 16.89 0.09
N ARG A 83 1.59 16.49 -0.38
CA ARG A 83 2.87 16.74 0.28
C ARG A 83 3.32 18.19 0.17
N HIS A 84 2.84 18.91 -0.84
CA HIS A 84 3.27 20.26 -1.15
C HIS A 84 2.26 21.30 -0.69
N ASN A 85 1.02 20.88 -0.41
CA ASN A 85 -0.08 21.73 0.05
C ASN A 85 -0.22 22.98 -0.84
N VAL A 86 -0.05 22.80 -2.15
CA VAL A 86 0.03 23.91 -3.13
C VAL A 86 -1.36 24.49 -3.36
N PHE A 87 -2.38 23.67 -3.24
CA PHE A 87 -3.77 24.04 -3.43
C PHE A 87 -4.63 23.59 -2.26
N PRO A 88 -5.68 24.35 -1.90
CA PRO A 88 -6.64 23.87 -0.92
C PRO A 88 -7.32 22.60 -1.43
N MET A 89 -7.27 21.53 -0.64
CA MET A 89 -7.84 20.23 -0.98
C MET A 89 -9.01 19.91 -0.05
N SER A 90 -10.18 19.59 -0.63
CA SER A 90 -11.27 18.96 0.12
C SER A 90 -11.13 17.44 0.04
N TYR A 91 -11.24 16.78 1.18
CA TYR A 91 -11.26 15.32 1.27
C TYR A 91 -12.70 14.87 1.47
N GLU A 92 -13.26 14.25 0.44
CA GLU A 92 -14.60 13.68 0.47
C GLU A 92 -14.55 12.17 0.70
N LYS A 93 -15.59 11.62 1.35
CA LYS A 93 -15.74 10.18 1.47
C LYS A 93 -15.99 9.56 0.09
N PRO A 94 -15.38 8.42 -0.29
CA PRO A 94 -15.57 7.79 -1.60
C PRO A 94 -17.05 7.59 -1.97
N ASN A 95 -17.86 7.22 -1.00
CA ASN A 95 -19.29 6.92 -1.18
C ASN A 95 -20.12 8.15 -1.59
N THR A 96 -19.56 9.36 -1.52
CA THR A 96 -20.19 10.59 -2.04
C THR A 96 -19.97 10.77 -3.54
N VAL A 97 -18.91 10.17 -4.09
CA VAL A 97 -18.48 10.34 -5.49
C VAL A 97 -18.77 9.08 -6.32
N THR A 98 -18.83 7.91 -5.68
CA THR A 98 -18.99 6.61 -6.35
C THR A 98 -19.89 5.67 -5.54
N ILE A 99 -20.55 4.75 -6.23
CA ILE A 99 -21.36 3.70 -5.62
C ILE A 99 -20.44 2.57 -5.17
N VAL A 100 -20.57 2.14 -3.91
CA VAL A 100 -19.94 0.92 -3.42
C VAL A 100 -20.72 -0.28 -3.96
N SER A 101 -20.16 -0.97 -4.94
CA SER A 101 -20.78 -2.16 -5.54
C SER A 101 -20.47 -3.46 -4.81
N GLN A 102 -19.35 -3.51 -4.06
CA GLN A 102 -18.90 -4.68 -3.34
C GLN A 102 -18.00 -4.32 -2.16
N GLU A 103 -18.25 -4.95 -1.01
CA GLU A 103 -17.38 -4.86 0.18
C GLU A 103 -16.70 -6.20 0.44
N LEU A 104 -15.38 -6.20 0.60
CA LEU A 104 -14.59 -7.39 0.92
C LEU A 104 -14.20 -7.36 2.40
N LEU A 105 -14.95 -8.09 3.22
CA LEU A 105 -14.79 -8.08 4.67
C LEU A 105 -13.83 -9.16 5.20
N ARG A 106 -13.43 -10.11 4.35
CA ARG A 106 -12.57 -11.23 4.75
C ARG A 106 -11.10 -10.91 4.46
N SER A 107 -10.28 -10.98 5.50
CA SER A 107 -8.83 -10.89 5.36
C SER A 107 -8.21 -12.28 5.35
N TYR A 108 -7.33 -12.54 4.37
CA TYR A 108 -6.56 -13.78 4.25
C TYR A 108 -5.10 -13.65 4.71
N LYS A 109 -4.66 -12.43 5.05
CA LYS A 109 -3.28 -12.13 5.46
C LYS A 109 -3.15 -11.90 6.96
N THR A 110 -4.19 -11.32 7.56
CA THR A 110 -4.20 -10.90 8.97
C THR A 110 -4.60 -12.08 9.89
N PRO A 111 -3.77 -12.44 10.88
CA PRO A 111 -4.10 -13.47 11.88
C PRO A 111 -5.28 -13.11 12.79
N TRP A 112 -5.92 -14.10 13.43
CA TRP A 112 -7.10 -13.92 14.30
C TRP A 112 -6.92 -12.89 15.41
N MET A 113 -5.75 -12.81 16.04
CA MET A 113 -5.58 -11.88 17.16
C MET A 113 -5.66 -10.40 16.75
N TRP A 114 -5.24 -10.06 15.53
CA TRP A 114 -5.38 -8.72 14.95
C TRP A 114 -6.81 -8.40 14.50
N HIS A 115 -7.65 -9.42 14.49
CA HIS A 115 -9.01 -9.34 14.03
C HIS A 115 -9.95 -8.68 15.03
N MET A 116 -9.80 -8.98 16.32
CA MET A 116 -10.59 -8.40 17.42
C MET A 116 -10.51 -6.86 17.52
N PRO A 117 -9.33 -6.23 17.30
CA PRO A 117 -9.26 -4.78 17.13
C PRO A 117 -9.89 -4.30 15.82
N LEU A 118 -9.72 -5.04 14.71
CA LEU A 118 -10.28 -4.69 13.40
C LEU A 118 -11.80 -4.71 13.37
N THR A 119 -12.45 -5.63 14.11
CA THR A 119 -13.91 -5.74 14.19
C THR A 119 -14.59 -4.51 14.75
N LYS A 120 -13.86 -3.67 15.50
CA LYS A 120 -14.34 -2.36 15.97
C LYS A 120 -14.46 -1.32 14.85
N PHE A 121 -13.74 -1.51 13.74
CA PHE A 121 -13.73 -0.58 12.61
C PHE A 121 -14.49 -1.14 11.40
N ILE A 122 -14.52 -2.47 11.21
CA ILE A 122 -15.16 -3.15 10.08
C ILE A 122 -15.66 -4.53 10.56
N ALA A 123 -16.84 -4.98 10.17
CA ALA A 123 -17.30 -6.36 10.44
C ALA A 123 -16.49 -7.39 9.63
N ALA A 124 -15.25 -7.67 10.05
CA ALA A 124 -14.34 -8.54 9.33
C ALA A 124 -14.42 -10.00 9.83
N TYR A 125 -13.82 -10.96 9.10
CA TYR A 125 -13.50 -12.33 9.58
C TYR A 125 -12.12 -12.82 9.04
N THR A 126 -11.39 -13.67 9.79
CA THR A 126 -10.14 -14.34 9.33
C THR A 126 -10.11 -15.85 9.65
N PRO A 127 -9.61 -16.70 8.74
CA PRO A 127 -9.50 -18.14 8.96
C PRO A 127 -8.23 -18.61 9.70
N GLN A 128 -7.30 -17.71 10.04
CA GLN A 128 -5.98 -18.07 10.57
C GLN A 128 -5.96 -18.12 12.11
N GLU A 129 -5.73 -19.28 12.71
CA GLU A 129 -5.88 -19.56 14.17
C GLU A 129 -4.68 -19.15 15.05
N GLU A 130 -3.61 -18.60 14.48
CA GLU A 130 -2.40 -18.24 15.24
C GLU A 130 -2.69 -17.20 16.33
N THR A 131 -2.35 -17.57 17.57
CA THR A 131 -2.93 -16.98 18.78
C THR A 131 -2.00 -16.01 19.53
N ARG A 132 -0.71 -15.89 19.15
CA ARG A 132 0.26 -15.00 19.83
C ARG A 132 1.20 -14.31 18.85
N LEU A 133 0.94 -13.03 18.55
CA LEU A 133 1.64 -12.26 17.51
C LEU A 133 1.95 -10.79 17.86
N LEU A 134 1.58 -10.31 19.05
CA LEU A 134 1.77 -8.93 19.48
C LEU A 134 2.25 -8.91 20.93
N THR A 135 3.46 -8.39 21.11
CA THR A 135 4.02 -8.03 22.41
C THR A 135 4.27 -6.53 22.39
N MET A 136 3.85 -5.83 23.43
CA MET A 136 4.08 -4.40 23.58
C MET A 136 5.01 -4.19 24.76
N ASP A 137 6.26 -3.83 24.47
CA ASP A 137 7.28 -3.56 25.47
C ASP A 137 7.61 -2.07 25.53
N GLY A 138 7.96 -1.57 26.72
CA GLY A 138 8.46 -0.21 26.88
C GLY A 138 9.78 -0.01 26.13
N TYR A 139 9.89 1.13 25.44
CA TYR A 139 11.10 1.48 24.70
C TYR A 139 12.25 1.79 25.68
N ASP A 140 13.30 0.99 25.61
CA ASP A 140 14.61 1.28 26.17
C ASP A 140 15.58 1.25 24.99
N GLY A 141 16.37 2.32 24.80
CA GLY A 141 17.35 2.41 23.73
C GLY A 141 18.22 1.15 23.68
N ASN A 142 18.59 0.59 24.82
CA ASN A 142 19.45 -0.59 24.91
C ASN A 142 18.78 -1.91 24.45
N LYS A 143 17.45 -1.95 24.29
CA LYS A 143 16.67 -3.16 23.94
C LYS A 143 16.41 -3.38 22.45
N LEU A 144 16.89 -2.49 21.56
CA LEU A 144 16.88 -2.77 20.12
C LEU A 144 17.91 -3.86 19.79
N SER A 145 17.61 -5.11 20.12
CA SER A 145 18.31 -6.31 19.63
C SER A 145 17.84 -6.56 18.20
N ILE A 146 18.46 -5.85 17.24
CA ILE A 146 18.12 -5.92 15.80
C ILE A 146 18.71 -7.18 15.15
N LEU A 147 18.76 -8.29 15.88
CA LEU A 147 19.48 -9.52 15.49
C LEU A 147 18.55 -10.67 15.08
N LEU A 148 17.24 -10.42 14.99
CA LEU A 148 16.32 -11.43 14.48
C LEU A 148 16.33 -11.39 12.95
N PRO A 149 16.85 -12.43 12.25
CA PRO A 149 16.70 -12.53 10.81
C PRO A 149 15.21 -12.48 10.44
N GLU A 150 14.89 -11.94 9.26
CA GLU A 150 13.52 -11.83 8.71
C GLU A 150 12.56 -10.87 9.43
N THR A 151 13.06 -9.95 10.27
CA THR A 151 12.21 -8.94 10.92
C THR A 151 12.10 -7.63 10.12
N LEU A 152 10.87 -7.24 9.75
CA LEU A 152 10.59 -5.90 9.20
C LEU A 152 10.37 -4.90 10.34
N TYR A 153 11.18 -3.85 10.37
CA TYR A 153 11.03 -2.79 11.35
C TYR A 153 10.35 -1.56 10.75
N LEU A 154 9.34 -1.05 11.44
CA LEU A 154 8.53 0.08 11.02
C LEU A 154 8.57 1.19 12.07
N ALA A 155 8.36 2.43 11.64
CA ALA A 155 8.10 3.55 12.52
C ALA A 155 6.98 4.42 11.94
N HIS A 156 6.25 5.12 12.82
CA HIS A 156 5.13 5.96 12.43
C HIS A 156 5.59 7.25 11.73
N THR A 157 6.79 7.75 12.04
CA THR A 157 7.31 9.01 11.49
C THR A 157 8.68 8.85 10.83
N SER A 158 8.99 9.73 9.88
CA SER A 158 10.31 9.82 9.27
C SER A 158 11.41 10.15 10.28
N TRP A 159 11.09 10.91 11.32
CA TRP A 159 12.01 11.27 12.39
C TRP A 159 12.41 10.06 13.23
N GLN A 160 11.45 9.23 13.64
CA GLN A 160 11.72 7.97 14.35
C GLN A 160 12.57 7.01 13.50
N ASN A 161 12.26 6.89 12.19
CA ASN A 161 13.08 6.10 11.27
C ASN A 161 14.52 6.61 11.18
N ARG A 162 14.71 7.93 11.14
CA ARG A 162 16.04 8.55 11.08
C ARG A 162 16.81 8.34 12.39
N ALA A 163 16.16 8.52 13.53
CA ALA A 163 16.74 8.28 14.85
C ALA A 163 17.20 6.82 14.99
N LYS A 164 16.35 5.87 14.59
CA LYS A 164 16.70 4.45 14.53
C LYS A 164 17.92 4.20 13.63
N SER A 165 17.94 4.78 12.42
CA SER A 165 19.07 4.61 11.48
C SER A 165 20.38 5.18 12.01
N HIS A 166 20.32 6.35 12.66
CA HIS A 166 21.47 6.97 13.29
C HIS A 166 22.02 6.09 14.41
N ASP A 167 21.16 5.65 15.33
CA ASP A 167 21.54 4.78 16.45
C ASP A 167 22.15 3.45 15.97
N MET A 168 21.58 2.87 14.89
CA MET A 168 22.16 1.69 14.22
C MET A 168 23.57 1.93 13.67
N ARG A 169 23.82 3.09 13.06
CA ARG A 169 25.14 3.43 12.52
C ARG A 169 26.16 3.66 13.63
N THR A 170 25.77 4.33 14.71
CA THR A 170 26.67 4.57 15.85
C THR A 170 27.04 3.27 16.56
N ARG A 171 26.10 2.32 16.73
CA ARG A 171 26.41 1.01 17.33
C ARG A 171 27.36 0.16 16.49
N LYS A 172 27.08 0.01 15.18
CA LYS A 172 28.00 -0.70 14.28
C LYS A 172 29.42 -0.11 14.32
N ARG A 173 29.53 1.22 14.42
CA ARG A 173 30.82 1.90 14.54
C ARG A 173 31.53 1.56 15.85
N ILE A 174 30.82 1.54 16.98
CA ILE A 174 31.38 1.18 18.30
C ILE A 174 31.82 -0.30 18.31
N GLU A 175 31.01 -1.21 17.77
CA GLU A 175 31.36 -2.63 17.64
C GLU A 175 32.60 -2.85 16.75
N SER A 176 32.75 -2.08 15.67
CA SER A 176 33.93 -2.15 14.79
C SER A 176 35.21 -1.55 15.38
N ILE A 177 35.10 -0.71 16.41
CA ILE A 177 36.25 -0.12 17.12
C ILE A 177 36.73 -1.05 18.25
N ASN A 178 35.84 -1.88 18.79
CA ASN A 178 36.12 -2.74 19.93
C ASN A 178 36.61 -4.16 19.56
N TYR A 179 36.82 -4.45 18.27
CA TYR A 179 37.48 -5.68 17.80
C TYR A 179 38.62 -5.31 16.82
N PRO A 180 39.90 -5.46 17.21
CA PRO A 180 41.03 -5.42 16.27
C PRO A 180 41.08 -6.66 15.37
#